data_AF-A0A7S0LAE8-F1
#
_entry.id   AF-A0A7S0LAE8-F1
#
_cell.length_a   1.000
_cell.length_b   1.000
_cell.length_c   1.000
_cell.angle_alpha   90.00
_cell.angle_beta   90.00
_cell.angle_gamma   90.00
#
_symmetry.space_group_name_H-M   'P 1'
#
loop_
_entity.id
_entity.type
_entity.pdbx_description
1 polymer ?
#
loop_
_entity_poly.entity_id
_entity_poly.type
_entity_poly.pdbx_seq_one_letter_code
_entity_poly.pdbx_strand_id
1 'polypeptide(L)'
;MAMEGSHRWRGFVPGELHKHPWVGHNGSCRYIRRFGVYQNGATRPIDDCTEQGDNSITGGQDKLTLIRADMPIRVSQYYAAARVRWERELQRRGKWAQLHGSAVSGEVEAFEVATDDAKKAFRRVPTAEVQVVCVLNPVLLRAELVMLPGFVFGCLSAVMAWNRYSHYATHVGRRALAVPVTAYFDDFQIYGPPWDAPHA
;
A
#
# COMPACT_ATOMS: atom_id res chain seq x y z
N MET A 1 -21.53 0.55 -41.13
CA MET A 1 -21.59 -0.60 -40.20
C MET A 1 -20.94 -0.19 -38.90
N ALA A 2 -21.73 0.25 -37.92
CA ALA A 2 -21.23 0.60 -36.59
C ALA A 2 -20.92 -0.70 -35.84
N MET A 3 -19.70 -0.83 -35.32
CA MET A 3 -19.28 -2.02 -34.60
C MET A 3 -20.06 -2.16 -33.29
N GLU A 4 -20.78 -3.27 -33.17
CA GLU A 4 -21.64 -3.71 -32.06
C GLU A 4 -20.83 -4.15 -30.81
N GLY A 5 -19.67 -3.53 -30.57
CA GLY A 5 -18.75 -3.82 -29.47
C GLY A 5 -18.33 -2.60 -28.62
N SER A 6 -18.85 -1.41 -28.90
CA SER A 6 -18.33 -0.14 -28.37
C SER A 6 -18.73 0.20 -26.92
N HIS A 7 -19.61 -0.60 -26.29
CA HIS A 7 -20.19 -0.24 -24.99
C HIS A 7 -19.48 -0.80 -23.76
N ARG A 8 -18.50 -1.70 -23.92
CA ARG A 8 -17.92 -2.42 -22.78
C ARG A 8 -17.14 -1.51 -21.81
N TRP A 9 -16.76 -0.30 -22.25
CA TRP A 9 -15.91 0.61 -21.49
C TRP A 9 -16.40 2.07 -21.51
N ARG A 10 -17.71 2.33 -21.61
CA ARG A 10 -18.24 3.70 -21.50
C ARG A 10 -18.45 4.08 -20.04
N GLY A 11 -18.05 5.29 -19.67
CA GLY A 11 -18.43 5.91 -18.40
C GLY A 11 -19.85 6.48 -18.43
N PHE A 12 -20.25 7.09 -17.33
CA PHE A 12 -21.54 7.74 -17.17
C PHE A 12 -21.51 9.16 -17.77
N VAL A 13 -22.61 9.59 -18.37
CA VAL A 13 -22.86 11.04 -18.53
C VAL A 13 -23.44 11.61 -17.23
N PRO A 14 -23.35 12.92 -16.95
CA PRO A 14 -23.81 13.50 -15.68
C PRO A 14 -25.21 13.08 -15.25
N GLY A 15 -26.18 13.10 -16.18
CA GLY A 15 -27.56 12.71 -15.88
C GLY A 15 -27.76 11.22 -15.58
N GLU A 16 -26.89 10.34 -16.07
CA GLU A 16 -26.90 8.91 -15.72
C GLU A 16 -26.29 8.71 -14.33
N LEU A 17 -25.18 9.40 -14.04
CA LEU A 17 -24.46 9.28 -12.76
C LEU A 17 -25.34 9.71 -11.57
N HIS A 18 -26.05 10.83 -11.67
CA HIS A 18 -26.90 11.33 -10.59
C HIS A 18 -28.10 10.43 -10.26
N LYS A 19 -28.42 9.48 -11.12
CA LYS A 19 -29.45 8.45 -10.88
C LYS A 19 -28.86 7.18 -10.27
N HIS A 20 -27.53 7.08 -10.18
CA HIS A 20 -26.88 5.88 -9.69
C HIS A 20 -27.04 5.76 -8.17
N PRO A 21 -27.41 4.58 -7.63
CA PRO A 21 -27.71 4.41 -6.20
C PRO A 21 -26.52 4.67 -5.27
N TRP A 22 -25.29 4.66 -5.79
CA TRP A 22 -24.09 4.98 -5.00
C TRP A 22 -23.74 6.46 -4.96
N VAL A 23 -24.35 7.29 -5.82
CA VAL A 23 -24.18 8.73 -5.82
C VAL A 23 -25.42 9.30 -5.16
N GLY A 24 -25.30 9.71 -3.89
CA GLY A 24 -26.45 10.06 -3.04
C GLY A 24 -27.47 11.01 -3.71
N HIS A 25 -28.73 10.91 -3.26
CA HIS A 25 -29.91 11.59 -3.84
C HIS A 25 -29.84 13.14 -3.90
N ASN A 26 -28.83 13.76 -3.30
CA ASN A 26 -28.76 15.22 -3.13
C ASN A 26 -27.76 15.94 -4.06
N GLY A 27 -27.26 15.26 -5.11
CA GLY A 27 -26.51 15.95 -6.18
C GLY A 27 -25.16 16.54 -5.78
N SER A 28 -24.67 16.34 -4.56
CA SER A 28 -23.37 16.83 -4.10
C SER A 28 -22.23 15.89 -4.50
N CYS A 29 -22.05 15.65 -5.81
CA CYS A 29 -20.87 14.96 -6.31
C CYS A 29 -19.79 15.99 -6.62
N ARG A 30 -18.59 15.82 -6.06
CA ARG A 30 -17.42 16.58 -6.47
C ARG A 30 -16.71 15.82 -7.57
N TYR A 31 -16.55 16.45 -8.72
CA TYR A 31 -15.88 15.85 -9.86
C TYR A 31 -14.39 16.15 -9.80
N ILE A 32 -13.58 15.10 -9.90
CA ILE A 32 -12.13 15.22 -9.92
C ILE A 32 -11.69 15.21 -11.37
N ARG A 33 -10.92 16.22 -11.78
CA ARG A 33 -10.28 16.21 -13.10
C ARG A 33 -9.10 15.26 -13.06
N ARG A 34 -9.05 14.31 -14.01
CA ARG A 34 -7.86 13.51 -14.26
C ARG A 34 -6.97 14.16 -15.30
N PHE A 35 -5.69 14.26 -15.01
CA PHE A 35 -4.67 14.64 -15.99
C PHE A 35 -3.50 13.66 -15.98
N GLY A 36 -2.77 13.61 -17.09
CA GLY A 36 -1.60 12.76 -17.23
C GLY A 36 -0.33 13.50 -16.83
N VAL A 37 0.52 12.87 -16.01
CA VAL A 37 1.89 13.34 -15.77
C VAL A 37 2.85 12.30 -16.35
N TYR A 38 3.79 12.73 -17.19
CA TYR A 38 4.77 11.83 -17.79
C TYR A 38 5.92 11.58 -16.82
N GLN A 39 6.09 10.33 -16.39
CA GLN A 39 7.11 9.91 -15.42
C GLN A 39 7.64 8.51 -15.78
N ASN A 40 8.97 8.36 -15.77
CA ASN A 40 9.67 7.09 -16.02
C ASN A 40 9.18 6.35 -17.27
N GLY A 41 9.07 7.07 -18.39
CA GLY A 41 8.67 6.48 -19.68
C GLY A 41 7.17 6.24 -19.87
N ALA A 42 6.33 6.58 -18.89
CA ALA A 42 4.88 6.35 -18.94
C ALA A 42 4.06 7.56 -18.45
N THR A 43 2.87 7.76 -19.03
CA THR A 43 1.90 8.74 -18.53
C THR A 43 1.13 8.15 -17.36
N ARG A 44 1.26 8.76 -16.17
CA ARG A 44 0.54 8.38 -14.95
C ARG A 44 -0.73 9.22 -14.83
N PRO A 45 -1.91 8.59 -14.62
CA PRO A 45 -3.14 9.33 -14.35
C PRO A 45 -3.10 9.90 -12.94
N ILE A 46 -3.24 11.21 -12.81
CA ILE A 46 -3.29 11.94 -11.56
C ILE A 46 -4.70 12.53 -11.38
N ASP A 47 -5.28 12.26 -10.22
CA ASP A 47 -6.55 12.81 -9.76
C ASP A 47 -6.23 13.80 -8.61
N ASP A 48 -5.51 14.89 -8.93
CA ASP A 48 -5.04 15.85 -7.92
C ASP A 48 -6.23 16.62 -7.37
N CYS A 49 -6.61 16.26 -6.16
CA CYS A 49 -7.86 16.67 -5.52
C CYS A 49 -7.85 18.10 -4.95
N THR A 50 -7.00 18.94 -5.53
CA THR A 50 -6.73 20.29 -5.07
C THR A 50 -7.79 21.28 -5.54
N GLU A 51 -8.25 21.18 -6.79
CA GLU A 51 -9.20 22.16 -7.36
C GLU A 51 -10.60 22.10 -6.75
N GLN A 52 -11.07 20.90 -6.36
CA GLN A 52 -12.39 20.74 -5.75
C GLN A 52 -12.38 20.90 -4.22
N GLY A 53 -11.23 21.25 -3.63
CA GLY A 53 -11.07 21.52 -2.20
C GLY A 53 -11.09 20.29 -1.29
N ASP A 54 -11.04 19.07 -1.84
CA ASP A 54 -11.00 17.83 -1.05
C ASP A 54 -9.71 17.73 -0.23
N ASN A 55 -8.57 18.13 -0.81
CA ASN A 55 -7.32 18.20 -0.08
C ASN A 55 -7.39 19.24 1.07
N SER A 56 -8.10 20.35 0.87
CA SER A 56 -8.23 21.43 1.88
C SER A 56 -9.05 21.04 3.09
N ILE A 57 -10.02 20.13 2.93
CA ILE A 57 -10.83 19.60 4.05
C ILE A 57 -10.25 18.33 4.65
N THR A 58 -9.15 17.82 4.08
CA THR A 58 -8.47 16.63 4.55
C THR A 58 -7.29 17.02 5.43
N GLY A 59 -7.25 16.49 6.64
CA GLY A 59 -6.12 16.66 7.54
C GLY A 59 -6.19 15.74 8.74
N GLY A 60 -5.10 15.68 9.49
CA GLY A 60 -5.02 14.97 10.75
C GLY A 60 -3.76 15.34 11.51
N GLN A 61 -3.70 14.92 12.77
CA GLN A 61 -2.53 15.11 13.62
C GLN A 61 -1.43 14.06 13.35
N ASP A 62 -1.79 12.98 12.65
CA ASP A 62 -0.89 11.90 12.30
C ASP A 62 0.21 12.41 11.36
N LYS A 63 1.47 12.34 11.83
CA LYS A 63 2.64 12.62 11.00
C LYS A 63 3.26 11.33 10.51
N LEU A 64 3.58 11.29 9.22
CA LEU A 64 4.38 10.22 8.65
C LEU A 64 5.83 10.41 9.04
N THR A 65 6.39 9.40 9.68
CA THR A 65 7.82 9.31 9.91
C THR A 65 8.39 8.25 9.00
N LEU A 66 9.41 8.62 8.22
CA LEU A 66 10.22 7.67 7.45
C LEU A 66 10.69 6.52 8.35
N ILE A 67 10.75 5.32 7.79
CA ILE A 67 11.48 4.21 8.41
C ILE A 67 12.92 4.69 8.63
N ARG A 68 13.47 4.49 9.83
CA ARG A 68 14.86 4.89 10.07
C ARG A 68 15.77 4.09 9.13
N ALA A 69 16.72 4.77 8.50
CA ALA A 69 17.64 4.15 7.55
C ALA A 69 18.48 3.02 8.19
N ASP A 70 18.68 3.05 9.51
CA ASP A 70 19.43 2.04 10.26
C ASP A 70 18.57 0.87 10.78
N MET A 71 17.26 0.83 10.48
CA MET A 71 16.39 -0.27 10.93
C MET A 71 16.90 -1.66 10.55
N PRO A 72 17.40 -1.93 9.31
CA PRO A 72 17.94 -3.23 8.96
C PRO A 72 19.08 -3.65 9.89
N ILE A 73 20.05 -2.75 10.12
CA ILE A 73 21.22 -3.00 10.99
C ILE A 73 20.76 -3.30 12.43
N ARG A 74 19.82 -2.51 12.96
CA ARG A 74 19.28 -2.73 14.31
C ARG A 74 18.62 -4.09 14.44
N VAL A 75 17.79 -4.49 13.49
CA VAL A 75 17.12 -5.79 13.52
C VAL A 75 18.14 -6.93 13.41
N SER A 76 19.13 -6.81 12.52
CA SER A 76 20.22 -7.80 12.41
C SER A 76 21.02 -7.94 13.72
N GLN A 77 21.30 -6.83 14.42
CA GLN A 77 21.96 -6.86 15.73
C GLN A 77 21.14 -7.62 16.78
N TYR A 78 19.83 -7.36 16.86
CA TYR A 78 18.94 -8.09 17.77
C TYR A 78 18.83 -9.57 17.42
N TYR A 79 18.76 -9.89 16.12
CA TYR A 79 18.74 -11.27 15.61
C TYR A 79 20.01 -12.03 16.02
N ALA A 80 21.19 -11.47 15.73
CA ALA A 80 22.47 -12.05 16.10
C ALA A 80 22.58 -12.28 17.62
N ALA A 81 22.16 -11.30 18.43
CA ALA A 81 22.17 -11.43 19.88
C ALA A 81 21.18 -12.50 20.38
N ALA A 82 20.00 -12.62 19.78
CA ALA A 82 19.02 -13.64 20.12
C ALA A 82 19.52 -15.05 19.77
N ARG A 83 20.13 -15.20 18.58
CA ARG A 83 20.76 -16.44 18.13
C ARG A 83 21.83 -16.92 19.11
N VAL A 84 22.78 -16.05 19.47
CA VAL A 84 23.84 -16.40 20.44
C VAL A 84 23.27 -16.84 21.79
N ARG A 85 22.20 -16.19 22.28
CA ARG A 85 21.54 -16.62 23.53
C ARG A 85 20.92 -18.01 23.39
N TRP A 86 20.26 -18.29 22.28
CA TRP A 86 19.62 -19.57 22.01
C TRP A 86 20.64 -20.71 21.87
N GLU A 87 21.74 -20.49 21.14
CA GLU A 87 22.83 -21.47 21.02
C GLU A 87 23.44 -21.81 22.39
N ARG A 88 23.70 -20.81 23.24
CA ARG A 88 24.20 -21.03 24.61
C ARG A 88 23.22 -21.84 25.47
N GLU A 89 21.92 -21.59 25.33
CA GLU A 89 20.87 -22.33 26.01
C GLU A 89 20.90 -23.82 25.60
N LEU A 90 21.00 -24.10 24.30
CA LEU A 90 21.07 -25.47 23.78
C LEU A 90 22.34 -26.20 24.24
N GLN A 91 23.50 -25.54 24.22
CA GLN A 91 24.75 -26.09 24.74
C GLN A 91 24.63 -26.47 26.21
N ARG A 92 24.07 -25.57 27.02
CA ARG A 92 23.88 -25.79 28.45
C ARG A 92 22.86 -26.89 28.76
N ARG A 93 22.01 -27.27 27.80
CA ARG A 93 21.13 -28.46 27.84
C ARG A 93 21.79 -29.72 27.26
N GLY A 94 23.05 -29.67 26.83
CA GLY A 94 23.74 -30.77 26.16
C GLY A 94 23.18 -31.11 24.77
N LYS A 95 22.36 -30.23 24.18
CA LYS A 95 21.70 -30.45 22.88
C LYS A 95 22.50 -29.89 21.70
N TRP A 96 23.63 -29.25 21.96
CA TRP A 96 24.42 -28.56 20.94
C TRP A 96 25.90 -28.56 21.30
N ALA A 97 26.77 -28.85 20.33
CA ALA A 97 28.19 -29.10 20.58
C ALA A 97 29.11 -27.87 20.37
N GLN A 98 28.73 -26.87 19.55
CA GLN A 98 29.60 -25.74 19.19
C GLN A 98 28.83 -24.42 19.08
N LEU A 99 29.40 -23.30 19.54
CA LEU A 99 28.82 -21.97 19.27
C LEU A 99 29.04 -21.65 17.78
N HIS A 100 28.11 -20.92 17.16
CA HIS A 100 28.14 -20.39 15.78
C HIS A 100 27.65 -21.33 14.65
N GLY A 101 26.82 -22.34 14.93
CA GLY A 101 26.18 -23.17 13.90
C GLY A 101 24.78 -22.69 13.51
N SER A 102 24.33 -22.92 12.26
CA SER A 102 22.91 -22.96 11.88
C SER A 102 22.20 -24.11 12.61
N ALA A 103 20.86 -24.07 12.76
CA ALA A 103 20.06 -25.24 13.12
C ALA A 103 20.42 -26.50 12.30
N VAL A 104 21.01 -26.30 11.12
CA VAL A 104 21.63 -27.30 10.26
C VAL A 104 23.16 -27.26 10.41
N SER A 105 23.77 -28.41 10.74
CA SER A 105 25.23 -28.52 10.86
C SER A 105 25.93 -28.15 9.55
N GLY A 106 26.86 -27.18 9.61
CA GLY A 106 27.64 -26.74 8.46
C GLY A 106 27.07 -25.55 7.70
N GLU A 107 25.91 -25.02 8.11
CA GLU A 107 25.31 -23.83 7.50
C GLU A 107 25.43 -22.60 8.40
N VAL A 108 25.34 -21.41 7.80
CA VAL A 108 25.15 -20.14 8.50
C VAL A 108 23.75 -19.68 8.15
N GLU A 109 22.84 -19.60 9.13
CA GLU A 109 21.51 -19.04 8.89
C GLU A 109 21.65 -17.61 8.36
N ALA A 110 21.16 -17.40 7.15
CA ALA A 110 21.14 -16.10 6.51
C ALA A 110 20.14 -15.18 7.21
N PHE A 111 20.47 -13.89 7.24
CA PHE A 111 19.50 -12.84 7.55
C PHE A 111 19.03 -12.28 6.22
N GLU A 112 17.73 -12.34 5.98
CA GLU A 112 17.10 -11.94 4.73
C GLU A 112 16.13 -10.78 4.95
N VAL A 113 15.85 -10.10 3.85
CA VAL A 113 14.87 -9.02 3.79
C VAL A 113 13.89 -9.37 2.68
N ALA A 114 12.63 -9.61 3.04
CA ALA A 114 11.53 -9.66 2.09
C ALA A 114 10.94 -8.26 1.94
N THR A 115 10.62 -7.88 0.70
CA THR A 115 9.96 -6.62 0.38
C THR A 115 8.67 -6.88 -0.38
N ASP A 116 7.59 -6.18 -0.05
CA ASP A 116 6.33 -6.25 -0.78
C ASP A 116 5.90 -4.84 -1.21
N ASP A 117 5.54 -4.70 -2.49
CA ASP A 117 5.01 -3.47 -3.09
C ASP A 117 3.50 -3.63 -3.26
N ALA A 118 2.73 -2.88 -2.48
CA ALA A 118 1.29 -2.96 -2.49
C ALA A 118 0.71 -2.32 -3.76
N LYS A 119 0.63 -3.10 -4.85
CA LYS A 119 0.07 -2.66 -6.14
C LYS A 119 -1.27 -1.95 -5.96
N LYS A 120 -1.34 -0.70 -6.45
CA LYS A 120 -2.52 0.18 -6.38
C LYS A 120 -3.03 0.34 -4.94
N ALA A 121 -2.13 0.45 -3.96
CA ALA A 121 -2.41 0.58 -2.53
C ALA A 121 -3.68 1.36 -2.19
N PHE A 122 -3.77 2.61 -2.64
CA PHE A 122 -4.90 3.50 -2.33
C PHE A 122 -6.26 2.98 -2.82
N ARG A 123 -6.28 2.23 -3.94
CA ARG A 123 -7.51 1.60 -4.47
C ARG A 123 -8.03 0.47 -3.59
N ARG A 124 -7.19 -0.07 -2.71
CA ARG A 124 -7.55 -1.16 -1.79
C ARG A 124 -8.29 -0.64 -0.55
N VAL A 125 -8.27 0.67 -0.31
CA VAL A 125 -8.97 1.27 0.84
C VAL A 125 -10.34 1.74 0.38
N PRO A 126 -11.43 1.16 0.93
CA PRO A 126 -12.78 1.56 0.58
C PRO A 126 -13.06 2.98 1.08
N THR A 127 -13.89 3.70 0.34
CA THR A 127 -14.40 5.01 0.73
C THR A 127 -15.89 4.90 1.06
N ALA A 128 -16.36 5.61 2.10
CA ALA A 128 -17.78 5.63 2.45
C ALA A 128 -18.61 6.31 1.34
N GLU A 129 -18.06 7.37 0.77
CA GLU A 129 -18.59 8.04 -0.42
C GLU A 129 -17.77 7.63 -1.65
N VAL A 130 -18.43 7.23 -2.74
CA VAL A 130 -17.73 6.86 -3.98
C VAL A 130 -17.05 8.07 -4.59
N GLN A 131 -15.84 7.89 -5.12
CA GLN A 131 -15.14 8.96 -5.83
C GLN A 131 -15.47 8.92 -7.31
N VAL A 132 -15.67 10.09 -7.92
CA VAL A 132 -16.01 10.21 -9.33
C VAL A 132 -14.94 10.99 -10.07
N VAL A 133 -14.37 10.34 -11.09
CA VAL A 133 -13.33 10.93 -11.93
C VAL A 133 -13.88 11.21 -13.31
N CYS A 134 -13.57 12.40 -13.83
CA CYS A 134 -13.88 12.78 -15.19
C CYS A 134 -12.71 12.43 -16.13
N VAL A 135 -12.98 11.64 -17.16
CA VAL A 135 -12.00 11.21 -18.17
C VAL A 135 -12.51 11.48 -19.58
N LEU A 136 -11.61 11.85 -20.49
CA LEU A 136 -11.95 11.91 -21.92
C LEU A 136 -12.05 10.48 -22.46
N ASN A 137 -13.22 10.11 -23.00
CA ASN A 137 -13.35 8.89 -23.79
C ASN A 137 -12.73 9.15 -25.18
N PRO A 138 -11.65 8.44 -25.56
CA PRO A 138 -10.95 8.71 -26.81
C PRO A 138 -11.70 8.20 -28.05
N VAL A 139 -12.66 7.29 -27.87
CA VAL A 139 -13.48 6.74 -28.96
C VAL A 139 -14.68 7.65 -29.24
N LEU A 140 -15.35 8.08 -28.17
CA LEU A 140 -16.56 8.91 -28.26
C LEU A 140 -16.27 10.42 -28.25
N LEU A 141 -15.00 10.80 -28.05
CA LEU A 141 -14.51 12.18 -28.01
C LEU A 141 -15.33 13.09 -27.08
N ARG A 142 -15.72 12.55 -25.92
CA ARG A 142 -16.50 13.28 -24.90
C ARG A 142 -16.01 12.94 -23.50
N ALA A 143 -16.24 13.87 -22.57
CA ALA A 143 -16.01 13.61 -21.16
C ALA A 143 -17.01 12.58 -20.63
N GLU A 144 -16.51 11.59 -19.92
CA GLU A 144 -17.30 10.57 -19.23
C GLU A 144 -16.86 10.45 -17.77
N LEU A 145 -17.80 10.11 -16.90
CA LEU A 145 -17.63 10.02 -15.47
C LEU A 145 -17.46 8.56 -15.06
N VAL A 146 -16.45 8.26 -14.26
CA VAL A 146 -16.16 6.92 -13.77
C VAL A 146 -16.21 6.92 -12.24
N MET A 147 -17.09 6.09 -11.68
CA MET A 147 -17.15 5.86 -10.24
C MET A 147 -16.06 4.89 -9.79
N LEU A 148 -15.48 5.17 -8.63
CA LEU A 148 -14.39 4.41 -8.04
C LEU A 148 -14.75 4.14 -6.57
N PRO A 149 -14.89 2.86 -6.15
CA PRO A 149 -15.30 2.49 -4.79
C PRO A 149 -14.15 2.57 -3.76
N GLY A 150 -13.05 3.21 -4.11
CA GLY A 150 -11.87 3.37 -3.27
C GLY A 150 -11.07 4.57 -3.73
N PHE A 151 -10.08 4.96 -2.92
CA PHE A 151 -9.38 6.21 -3.12
C PHE A 151 -8.69 6.32 -4.48
N VAL A 152 -8.72 7.52 -5.05
CA VAL A 152 -7.99 7.94 -6.22
C VAL A 152 -6.54 8.26 -5.88
N PHE A 153 -5.69 8.19 -6.90
CA PHE A 153 -4.28 8.57 -6.78
C PHE A 153 -4.14 10.08 -6.92
N GLY A 154 -3.52 10.74 -5.94
CA GLY A 154 -3.35 12.20 -5.91
C GLY A 154 -4.21 12.94 -4.88
N CYS A 155 -5.04 12.22 -4.12
CA CYS A 155 -5.76 12.82 -2.99
C CYS A 155 -5.01 12.61 -1.66
N LEU A 156 -4.97 13.65 -0.82
CA LEU A 156 -4.33 13.60 0.50
C LEU A 156 -4.99 12.56 1.41
N SER A 157 -6.30 12.36 1.26
CA SER A 157 -7.08 11.42 2.07
C SER A 157 -6.72 9.98 1.78
N ALA A 158 -6.34 9.65 0.54
CA ALA A 158 -5.79 8.33 0.18
C ALA A 158 -4.54 8.02 1.00
N VAL A 159 -3.61 8.97 1.03
CA VAL A 159 -2.33 8.84 1.71
C VAL A 159 -2.55 8.64 3.21
N MET A 160 -3.41 9.47 3.82
CA MET A 160 -3.74 9.34 5.23
C MET A 160 -4.40 7.99 5.55
N ALA A 161 -5.39 7.58 4.75
CA ALA A 161 -6.14 6.36 5.00
C ALA A 161 -5.27 5.10 4.83
N TRP A 162 -4.45 5.04 3.78
CA TRP A 162 -3.53 3.92 3.56
C TRP A 162 -2.47 3.83 4.65
N ASN A 163 -1.93 4.97 5.09
CA ASN A 163 -0.91 4.94 6.12
C ASN A 163 -1.45 4.49 7.48
N ARG A 164 -2.72 4.74 7.81
CA ARG A 164 -3.34 4.11 8.99
C ARG A 164 -3.30 2.59 8.91
N TYR A 165 -3.54 2.03 7.72
CA TYR A 165 -3.44 0.59 7.49
C TYR A 165 -1.99 0.08 7.59
N SER A 166 -1.03 0.73 6.94
CA SER A 166 0.38 0.30 6.97
C SER A 166 0.98 0.38 8.38
N HIS A 167 0.62 1.41 9.15
CA HIS A 167 0.94 1.53 10.57
C HIS A 167 0.26 0.43 11.41
N TYR A 168 -1.03 0.17 11.19
CA TYR A 168 -1.74 -0.92 11.86
C TYR A 168 -1.03 -2.27 11.61
N ALA A 169 -0.76 -2.61 10.34
CA ALA A 169 -0.06 -3.84 9.97
C ALA A 169 1.33 -3.93 10.64
N THR A 170 2.07 -2.83 10.64
CA THR A 170 3.39 -2.75 11.31
C THR A 170 3.29 -2.98 12.81
N HIS A 171 2.33 -2.32 13.48
CA HIS A 171 2.14 -2.44 14.92
C HIS A 171 1.64 -3.82 15.32
N VAL A 172 0.72 -4.42 14.57
CA VAL A 172 0.23 -5.78 14.80
C VAL A 172 1.36 -6.78 14.57
N GLY A 173 2.07 -6.70 13.45
CA GLY A 173 3.20 -7.60 13.17
C GLY A 173 4.24 -7.59 14.29
N ARG A 174 4.63 -6.39 14.76
CA ARG A 174 5.62 -6.27 15.83
C ARG A 174 5.11 -6.67 17.21
N ARG A 175 3.90 -6.26 17.59
CA ARG A 175 3.41 -6.38 18.97
C ARG A 175 2.64 -7.67 19.22
N ALA A 176 1.94 -8.19 18.22
CA ALA A 176 1.12 -9.40 18.35
C ALA A 176 1.83 -10.63 17.79
N LEU A 177 2.62 -10.48 16.71
CA LEU A 177 3.22 -11.60 16.00
C LEU A 177 4.75 -11.71 16.19
N ALA A 178 5.37 -10.75 16.88
CA ALA A 178 6.83 -10.66 17.03
C ALA A 178 7.61 -10.65 15.71
N VAL A 179 6.98 -10.22 14.61
CA VAL A 179 7.60 -10.08 13.29
C VAL A 179 8.23 -8.69 13.18
N PRO A 180 9.53 -8.57 12.86
CA PRO A 180 10.15 -7.28 12.61
C PRO A 180 9.76 -6.79 11.21
N VAL A 181 8.54 -6.29 11.10
CA VAL A 181 8.00 -5.67 9.89
C VAL A 181 8.20 -4.16 9.94
N THR A 182 8.47 -3.52 8.81
CA THR A 182 8.39 -2.06 8.59
C THR A 182 7.47 -1.78 7.41
N ALA A 183 6.87 -0.60 7.40
CA ALA A 183 6.12 -0.12 6.23
C ALA A 183 6.34 1.38 6.04
N TYR A 184 6.39 1.81 4.79
CA TYR A 184 6.43 3.21 4.37
C TYR A 184 5.57 3.35 3.13
N PHE A 185 4.42 4.02 3.26
CA PHE A 185 3.39 4.02 2.22
C PHE A 185 3.06 2.59 1.76
N ASP A 186 3.24 2.28 0.48
CA ASP A 186 2.97 1.02 -0.19
C ASP A 186 4.12 0.02 -0.12
N ASP A 187 5.29 0.41 0.38
CA ASP A 187 6.42 -0.48 0.61
C ASP A 187 6.34 -1.15 1.99
N PHE A 188 6.35 -2.47 2.02
CA PHE A 188 6.48 -3.28 3.23
C PHE A 188 7.80 -4.03 3.22
N GLN A 189 8.41 -4.19 4.39
CA GLN A 189 9.64 -4.96 4.54
C GLN A 189 9.55 -5.86 5.77
N ILE A 190 9.97 -7.10 5.62
CA ILE A 190 10.07 -8.09 6.70
C ILE A 190 11.52 -8.53 6.78
N TYR A 191 12.06 -8.54 7.98
CA TYR A 191 13.44 -8.91 8.26
C TYR A 191 13.46 -10.25 9.02
N GLY A 192 14.43 -11.12 8.77
CA GLY A 192 14.51 -12.35 9.57
C GLY A 192 15.27 -13.48 8.90
N PRO A 193 15.13 -14.70 9.45
CA PRO A 193 15.62 -15.89 8.79
C PRO A 193 14.84 -16.21 7.51
N PRO A 194 15.36 -17.08 6.62
CA PRO A 194 14.79 -17.30 5.28
C PRO A 194 13.35 -17.84 5.28
N TRP A 195 12.94 -18.53 6.34
CA TRP A 195 11.57 -19.04 6.47
C TRP A 195 10.55 -18.00 6.96
N ASP A 196 11.01 -16.92 7.60
CA ASP A 196 10.16 -15.76 7.98
C ASP A 196 10.07 -14.75 6.83
N ALA A 197 10.97 -14.85 5.86
CA ALA A 197 11.06 -14.01 4.67
C ALA A 197 11.06 -14.85 3.37
N PRO A 198 10.10 -15.78 3.17
CA PRO A 198 10.08 -16.57 1.94
C PRO A 198 9.99 -15.61 0.77
N HIS A 199 10.97 -15.65 -0.12
CA HIS A 199 10.99 -14.84 -1.34
C HIS A 199 9.64 -14.98 -2.05
N ALA A 200 8.94 -13.84 -2.23
CA ALA A 200 7.74 -13.74 -3.05
C ALA A 200 8.11 -13.78 -4.54
#